data_AF-A0A561SU80-F1
#
_entry.id   AF-A0A561SU80-F1
#
_cell.length_a   1.000
_cell.length_b   1.000
_cell.length_c   1.000
_cell.angle_alpha   90.00
_cell.angle_beta   90.00
_cell.angle_gamma   90.00
#
_symmetry.space_group_name_H-M   'P 1'
#
loop_
_entity.id
_entity.type
_entity.pdbx_description
1 polymer ?
#
loop_
_entity_poly.entity_id
_entity_poly.type
_entity_poly.pdbx_seq_one_letter_code
_entity_poly.pdbx_strand_id
1 'polypeptide(L)'
;MTDDPLQEAARWGARLAEVLCDVGRRAGELAELVARDWPDPRGREWAERTSVLCSLLGREATTAAELGESYARQAADAPTPPLPATGGAGRRTGMRLGGTDAQRTDDERGMRIAELDPPPSG
;
A
#
# COMPACT_ATOMS: atom_id res chain seq x y z
N MET A 1 17.43 -7.39 -3.00
CA MET A 1 16.01 -7.46 -2.59
C MET A 1 15.60 -6.05 -2.26
N THR A 2 14.93 -5.38 -3.18
CA THR A 2 14.25 -4.11 -2.90
C THR A 2 12.99 -4.48 -2.11
N ASP A 3 12.84 -3.97 -0.89
CA ASP A 3 11.58 -4.14 -0.14
C ASP A 3 10.42 -3.60 -0.99
N ASP A 4 9.29 -4.30 -0.97
CA ASP A 4 8.07 -3.85 -1.64
C ASP A 4 7.61 -2.54 -0.97
N PRO A 5 7.46 -1.43 -1.70
CA PRO A 5 7.06 -0.15 -1.13
C PRO A 5 5.73 -0.22 -0.36
N LEU A 6 4.81 -1.11 -0.73
CA LEU A 6 3.56 -1.32 0.02
C LEU A 6 3.82 -2.01 1.36
N GLN A 7 4.74 -2.97 1.41
CA GLN A 7 5.14 -3.60 2.67
C GLN A 7 5.88 -2.62 3.58
N GLU A 8 6.72 -1.75 3.01
CA GLU A 8 7.39 -0.70 3.77
C GLU A 8 6.37 0.29 4.35
N ALA A 9 5.40 0.75 3.55
CA ALA A 9 4.32 1.63 3.99
C ALA A 9 3.46 0.98 5.09
N ALA A 10 3.14 -0.32 4.96
CA ALA A 10 2.41 -1.07 5.98
C ALA A 10 3.17 -1.11 7.33
N ARG A 11 4.47 -1.44 7.29
CA ARG A 11 5.34 -1.46 8.48
C ARG A 11 5.50 -0.07 9.10
N TRP A 12 5.53 0.96 8.27
CA TRP A 12 5.58 2.35 8.74
C TRP A 12 4.28 2.74 9.45
N GLY A 13 3.11 2.44 8.86
CA GLY A 13 1.81 2.71 9.47
C GLY A 13 1.62 2.02 10.83
N ALA A 14 2.00 0.74 10.92
CA ALA A 14 1.97 -0.01 12.17
C ALA A 14 2.86 0.63 13.26
N ARG A 15 4.10 0.96 12.92
CA ARG A 15 5.04 1.62 13.87
C ARG A 15 4.55 3.00 14.29
N LEU A 16 3.98 3.78 13.37
CA LEU A 16 3.41 5.07 13.70
C LEU A 16 2.25 4.92 14.69
N ALA A 17 1.35 3.97 14.46
CA ALA A 17 0.25 3.68 15.38
C ALA A 17 0.75 3.32 16.78
N GLU A 18 1.78 2.46 16.89
CA GLU A 18 2.40 2.10 18.17
C GLU A 18 2.97 3.32 18.91
N VAL A 19 3.72 4.18 18.20
CA VAL A 19 4.29 5.39 18.78
C VAL A 19 3.19 6.35 19.25
N LEU A 20 2.15 6.56 18.43
CA LEU A 20 1.03 7.43 18.79
C LEU A 20 0.26 6.90 20.01
N CYS A 21 0.05 5.58 20.09
CA CYS A 21 -0.54 4.92 21.25
C CYS A 21 0.31 5.13 22.51
N ASP A 22 1.62 4.94 22.44
CA ASP A 22 2.51 5.11 23.59
C ASP A 22 2.55 6.57 24.06
N VAL A 23 2.67 7.53 23.14
CA VAL A 23 2.64 8.96 23.47
C VAL A 23 1.27 9.36 24.03
N GLY A 24 0.18 8.86 23.45
CA GLY A 24 -1.18 9.08 23.95
C GLY A 24 -1.35 8.59 25.39
N ARG A 25 -0.93 7.34 25.67
CA ARG A 25 -0.94 6.77 27.03
C ARG A 25 -0.16 7.64 28.01
N ARG A 26 1.06 8.05 27.67
CA ARG A 26 1.90 8.93 28.52
C ARG A 26 1.25 10.29 28.77
N ALA A 27 0.57 10.85 27.76
CA ALA A 27 -0.20 12.08 27.93
C ALA A 27 -1.38 11.88 28.90
N GLY A 28 -2.10 10.76 28.80
CA GLY A 28 -3.15 10.40 29.76
C GLY A 28 -2.64 10.30 31.20
N GLU A 29 -1.52 9.59 31.40
CA GLU A 29 -0.86 9.48 32.71
C GLU A 29 -0.43 10.85 33.26
N LEU A 30 0.10 11.72 32.40
CA LEU A 30 0.46 13.08 32.78
C LEU A 30 -0.77 13.91 33.17
N ALA A 31 -1.89 13.78 32.46
CA ALA A 31 -3.14 14.47 32.80
C ALA A 31 -3.62 14.09 34.20
N GLU A 32 -3.57 12.80 34.55
CA GLU A 32 -3.94 12.30 35.88
C GLU A 32 -3.00 12.82 36.98
N LEU A 33 -1.70 12.87 36.71
CA LEU A 33 -0.71 13.42 37.63
C LEU A 33 -0.95 14.92 37.87
N VAL A 34 -1.17 15.70 36.81
CA VAL A 34 -1.46 17.13 36.93
C VAL A 34 -2.74 17.36 37.73
N ALA A 35 -3.81 16.60 37.47
CA ALA A 35 -5.07 16.73 38.20
C ALA A 35 -4.92 16.43 39.70
N ARG A 36 -4.02 15.49 40.04
CA ARG A 36 -3.74 15.10 41.42
C ARG A 36 -2.87 16.12 42.15
N ASP A 37 -1.80 16.56 41.50
CA ASP A 37 -0.76 17.38 42.13
C ASP A 37 -1.13 18.86 42.15
N TRP A 38 -1.90 19.33 41.16
CA TRP A 38 -2.40 20.71 41.04
C TRP A 38 -3.93 20.75 40.93
N PRO A 39 -4.67 20.65 42.04
CA PRO A 39 -6.14 20.59 42.03
C PRO A 39 -6.81 21.95 41.78
N ASP A 40 -6.05 23.02 41.64
CA ASP A 40 -6.55 24.37 41.38
C ASP A 40 -7.17 24.50 39.96
N PRO A 41 -7.91 25.60 39.67
CA PRO A 41 -8.55 25.77 38.37
C PRO A 41 -7.60 25.68 37.16
N ARG A 42 -6.35 26.12 37.30
CA ARG A 42 -5.36 26.11 36.23
C ARG A 42 -4.80 24.70 36.02
N GLY A 43 -4.58 23.95 37.09
CA GLY A 43 -4.19 22.54 36.99
C GLY A 43 -5.29 21.69 36.36
N ARG A 44 -6.56 21.92 36.68
CA ARG A 44 -7.70 21.27 36.01
C ARG A 44 -7.74 21.56 34.51
N GLU A 45 -7.54 22.80 34.11
CA GLU A 45 -7.46 23.19 32.69
C GLU A 45 -6.34 22.45 31.96
N TRP A 46 -5.16 22.34 32.57
CA TRP A 46 -4.04 21.59 31.99
C TRP A 46 -4.30 20.09 31.90
N ALA A 47 -4.90 19.49 32.94
CA ALA A 47 -5.29 18.10 32.91
C ALA A 47 -6.30 17.81 31.79
N GLU A 48 -7.31 18.66 31.63
CA GLU A 48 -8.31 18.53 30.56
C GLU A 48 -7.68 18.66 29.17
N ARG A 49 -6.86 19.69 28.92
CA ARG A 49 -6.16 19.86 27.64
C ARG A 49 -5.28 18.67 27.30
N THR A 50 -4.58 18.11 28.28
CA THR A 50 -3.70 16.94 28.11
C THR A 50 -4.53 15.67 27.85
N SER A 51 -5.68 15.51 28.50
CA SER A 51 -6.62 14.41 28.24
C SER A 51 -7.23 14.46 26.83
N VAL A 52 -7.55 15.66 26.34
CA VAL A 52 -7.97 15.88 24.95
C VAL A 52 -6.85 15.47 23.98
N LEU A 53 -5.60 15.85 24.26
CA LEU A 53 -4.45 15.43 23.44
C LEU A 53 -4.31 13.89 23.41
N CYS A 54 -4.43 13.21 24.55
CA CYS A 54 -4.43 11.74 24.61
C CYS A 54 -5.51 11.13 23.69
N SER A 55 -6.73 11.68 23.72
CA SER A 55 -7.84 11.22 22.89
C SER A 55 -7.59 11.44 21.39
N LEU A 56 -6.99 12.57 21.02
CA LEU A 56 -6.63 12.88 19.63
C LEU A 56 -5.54 11.94 19.13
N LEU A 57 -4.49 11.72 19.92
CA LEU A 57 -3.41 10.77 19.58
C LEU A 57 -3.94 9.34 19.41
N GLY A 58 -4.89 8.92 20.26
CA GLY A 58 -5.53 7.61 20.12
C GLY A 58 -6.31 7.47 18.81
N ARG A 59 -7.01 8.53 18.36
CA ARG A 59 -7.70 8.55 17.06
C ARG A 59 -6.71 8.46 15.90
N GLU A 60 -5.65 9.25 15.93
CA GLU A 60 -4.62 9.22 14.88
C GLU A 60 -3.88 7.88 14.85
N ALA A 61 -3.67 7.24 16.00
CA ALA A 61 -3.10 5.89 16.07
C ALA A 61 -3.98 4.86 15.35
N THR A 62 -5.30 4.91 15.58
CA THR A 62 -6.26 4.05 14.86
C THR A 62 -6.20 4.31 13.36
N THR A 63 -6.22 5.57 12.92
CA THR A 63 -6.11 5.93 11.49
C THR A 63 -4.81 5.40 10.87
N ALA A 64 -3.67 5.53 11.58
CA ALA A 64 -2.39 5.02 11.11
C ALA A 64 -2.36 3.48 11.00
N ALA A 65 -2.99 2.78 11.94
CA ALA A 65 -3.13 1.33 11.90
C ALA A 65 -4.01 0.87 10.73
N GLU A 66 -5.15 1.53 10.50
CA GLU A 66 -6.06 1.24 9.37
C GLU A 66 -5.36 1.47 8.02
N LEU A 67 -4.59 2.55 7.88
CA LEU A 67 -3.77 2.80 6.70
C LEU A 67 -2.70 1.72 6.51
N GLY A 68 -2.00 1.34 7.58
CA GLY A 68 -1.01 0.26 7.54
C GLY A 68 -1.61 -1.07 7.09
N GLU A 69 -2.79 -1.42 7.60
CA GLU A 69 -3.51 -2.63 7.21
C GLU A 69 -3.98 -2.57 5.75
N SER A 70 -4.44 -1.40 5.28
CA SER A 70 -4.81 -1.17 3.88
C SER A 70 -3.62 -1.44 2.94
N TYR A 71 -2.43 -0.93 3.28
CA TYR A 71 -1.22 -1.20 2.50
C TYR A 71 -0.81 -2.68 2.54
N ALA A 72 -0.94 -3.33 3.70
CA ALA A 72 -0.63 -4.76 3.83
C ALA A 72 -1.55 -5.63 2.95
N ARG A 73 -2.85 -5.29 2.89
CA ARG A 73 -3.82 -5.96 2.00
C ARG A 73 -3.46 -5.75 0.53
N GLN A 74 -3.16 -4.52 0.13
CA GLN A 74 -2.72 -4.21 -1.24
C GLN A 74 -1.44 -4.95 -1.64
N ALA A 75 -0.47 -5.09 -0.72
CA ALA A 75 0.75 -5.84 -0.97
C ALA A 75 0.47 -7.35 -1.16
N ALA A 76 -0.47 -7.90 -0.40
CA ALA A 76 -0.85 -9.31 -0.51
C ALA A 76 -1.61 -9.61 -1.82
N ASP A 77 -2.41 -8.64 -2.30
CA ASP A 77 -3.21 -8.75 -3.52
C ASP A 77 -2.40 -8.45 -4.80
N ALA A 78 -1.14 -8.01 -4.69
CA ALA A 78 -0.30 -7.71 -5.83
C ALA A 78 0.00 -8.99 -6.65
N PRO A 79 -0.34 -9.05 -7.95
CA PRO A 79 -0.10 -10.23 -8.77
C PRO A 79 1.41 -10.48 -8.85
N THR A 80 1.83 -11.67 -8.42
CA THR A 80 3.23 -12.09 -8.55
C THR A 80 3.59 -12.08 -10.04
N PRO A 81 4.64 -11.36 -10.48
CA PRO A 81 5.09 -11.49 -11.85
C PRO A 81 5.43 -12.98 -12.08
N PRO A 82 4.99 -13.57 -13.21
CA PRO A 82 5.30 -14.97 -13.49
C PRO A 82 6.82 -15.14 -13.43
N LEU A 83 7.27 -16.06 -12.56
CA LEU A 83 8.68 -16.45 -12.48
C LEU A 83 9.21 -16.69 -13.90
N PRO A 84 10.39 -16.17 -14.28
CA PRO A 84 11.00 -16.58 -15.53
C PRO A 84 11.22 -18.08 -15.41
N ALA A 85 10.51 -18.85 -16.24
CA ALA A 85 10.69 -20.27 -16.38
C ALA A 85 12.16 -20.52 -16.71
N THR A 86 12.95 -20.88 -15.71
CA THR A 86 14.29 -21.44 -15.88
C THR A 86 14.10 -22.87 -16.33
N GLY A 87 13.77 -23.02 -17.61
CA GLY A 87 13.59 -24.34 -18.21
C GLY A 87 12.68 -24.31 -19.43
N GLY A 88 13.31 -24.32 -20.60
CA GLY A 88 12.68 -24.80 -21.82
C GLY A 88 11.93 -23.73 -22.62
N ALA A 89 12.35 -23.59 -23.88
CA ALA A 89 11.63 -22.88 -24.91
C ALA A 89 10.12 -23.17 -24.87
N GLY A 90 9.29 -22.13 -24.92
CA GLY A 90 7.88 -22.35 -25.20
C GLY A 90 6.92 -21.30 -24.63
N ARG A 91 6.48 -20.43 -25.54
CA ARG A 91 5.14 -19.82 -25.57
C ARG A 91 4.76 -18.84 -24.45
N ARG A 92 4.84 -17.56 -24.83
CA ARG A 92 3.92 -16.52 -24.33
C ARG A 92 2.48 -16.94 -24.60
N THR A 93 1.77 -17.40 -23.58
CA THR A 93 0.32 -17.62 -23.66
C THR A 93 -0.36 -16.29 -23.36
N GLY A 94 -0.60 -15.51 -24.42
CA GLY A 94 -1.56 -14.40 -24.36
C GLY A 94 -2.97 -14.92 -24.08
N MET A 95 -3.79 -14.06 -23.49
CA MET A 95 -5.19 -14.31 -23.13
C MET A 95 -5.93 -14.96 -24.32
N ARG A 96 -6.47 -16.17 -24.11
CA ARG A 96 -7.28 -16.85 -25.13
C ARG A 96 -8.67 -16.24 -25.14
N LEU A 97 -8.92 -15.34 -26.09
CA LEU A 97 -10.27 -14.97 -26.48
C LEU A 97 -10.88 -16.16 -27.23
N GLY A 98 -12.03 -16.63 -26.75
CA GLY A 98 -12.73 -17.79 -27.31
C GLY A 98 -13.39 -17.47 -28.65
N GLY A 99 -13.29 -18.43 -29.57
CA GLY A 99 -14.17 -18.55 -30.72
C GLY A 99 -13.72 -17.80 -31.98
N THR A 100 -12.83 -18.41 -32.75
CA THR A 100 -12.87 -18.46 -34.23
C THR A 100 -11.70 -19.32 -34.70
N ASP A 101 -11.99 -20.33 -35.53
CA ASP A 101 -10.99 -21.24 -36.10
C ASP A 101 -10.03 -20.47 -37.03
N ALA A 102 -8.94 -19.95 -36.47
CA ALA A 102 -7.83 -19.41 -37.23
C ALA A 102 -6.64 -20.36 -37.12
N GLN A 103 -6.42 -21.13 -38.18
CA GLN A 103 -5.24 -21.98 -38.34
C GLN A 103 -3.99 -21.09 -38.37
N ARG A 104 -3.10 -21.26 -37.39
CA ARG A 104 -1.84 -20.51 -37.32
C ARG A 104 -0.94 -20.91 -38.47
N THR A 105 -0.52 -19.92 -39.25
CA THR A 105 0.56 -20.02 -40.23
C THR A 105 1.86 -20.38 -39.53
N ASP A 106 2.65 -21.26 -40.15
CA ASP A 106 3.97 -21.72 -39.72
C ASP A 106 4.95 -20.55 -39.54
N ASP A 107 5.56 -20.46 -38.36
CA ASP A 107 6.47 -19.39 -37.95
C ASP A 107 7.87 -19.53 -38.61
N GLU A 108 8.21 -20.68 -39.22
CA GLU A 108 9.51 -20.85 -39.91
C GLU A 108 9.53 -20.23 -41.32
N ARG A 109 8.37 -19.99 -41.92
CA ARG A 109 8.22 -19.23 -43.17
C ARG A 109 7.35 -18.01 -42.94
N GLY A 110 7.91 -17.03 -42.22
CA GLY A 110 7.24 -15.76 -41.93
C GLY A 110 6.52 -15.15 -43.16
N MET A 111 5.29 -14.73 -42.95
CA MET A 111 4.46 -14.08 -43.97
C MET A 111 4.97 -12.65 -44.18
N ARG A 112 5.52 -12.34 -45.37
CA ARG A 112 5.90 -10.96 -45.73
C ARG A 112 4.64 -10.17 -46.04
N ILE A 113 4.38 -9.13 -45.26
CA ILE A 113 3.42 -8.09 -45.59
C ILE A 113 4.01 -7.30 -46.77
N ALA A 114 3.26 -7.15 -47.86
CA ALA A 114 3.68 -6.30 -48.97
C ALA A 114 3.73 -4.84 -48.50
N GLU A 115 4.85 -4.15 -48.75
CA GLU A 115 4.93 -2.70 -48.57
C GLU A 115 3.97 -2.02 -49.56
N LEU A 116 3.15 -1.12 -49.04
CA LEU A 116 2.28 -0.27 -49.84
C LEU A 116 3.10 0.95 -50.27
N ASP A 117 3.10 1.28 -51.57
CA ASP A 117 3.76 2.49 -52.06
C ASP A 117 3.18 3.75 -51.38
N PRO A 118 4.01 4.76 -51.08
CA PRO A 118 3.54 6.00 -50.47
C PRO A 118 2.59 6.74 -51.42
N PRO A 119 1.58 7.46 -50.89
CA PRO A 119 0.61 8.17 -51.71
C PRO A 119 1.29 9.30 -52.52
N PRO A 120 0.84 9.59 -53.76
CA PRO A 120 1.39 10.68 -54.54
C PRO A 120 1.08 12.02 -53.85
N SER A 121 2.10 12.85 -53.70
CA SER A 121 1.96 14.22 -53.23
C SER A 121 1.25 15.05 -54.30
N GLY A 122 -0.01 15.38 -54.05
CA GLY A 122 -0.77 16.39 -54.79
C GLY A 122 -0.82 17.69 -54.02
#